data_AF-A0A8S3RIJ0-F1
#
_entry.id   AF-A0A8S3RIJ0-F1
#
_cell.length_a   1.000
_cell.length_b   1.000
_cell.length_c   1.000
_cell.angle_alpha   90.00
_cell.angle_beta   90.00
_cell.angle_gamma   90.00
#
_symmetry.space_group_name_H-M   'P 1'
#
loop_
_entity.id
_entity.type
_entity.pdbx_description
1 polymer ?
#
loop_
_entity_poly.entity_id
_entity_poly.type
_entity_poly.pdbx_seq_one_letter_code
_entity_poly.pdbx_strand_id
1 'polypeptide(L)'
;MADTNKRIEKSLSFIKDNLTHVDSVIDKLIEFDVIPMKERDSIVCKPLERDQIQSVVDVVTRKKKRRGFLSALEETKNEHVADTIKSNEDNVEANDKAEKELQNIKEENKYLKTHQEKLRKQLEEKVSRMRELNKKAIESQNKCKQLEDKTEVMQKVLNEKEENVLALKDECGKLKTQIDQVEQKLKEKDEKIDALSKNLQDFFKELKNQSENTKQILSDNEQLKIEVAEMKKGIEELKKMCTSKYDEPKKMKSDTKPNISKNRPPLWRSGTSSTPRHLKK
;
A
#
# COMPACT_ATOMS: atom_id res chain seq x y z
N MET A 1 -68.12 -11.02 45.91
CA MET A 1 -69.39 -10.80 46.65
C MET A 1 -70.50 -11.79 46.28
N ALA A 2 -70.66 -12.21 45.02
CA ALA A 2 -71.68 -13.21 44.67
C ALA A 2 -71.43 -14.60 45.28
N ASP A 3 -70.16 -14.98 45.42
CA ASP A 3 -69.77 -16.33 45.83
C ASP A 3 -69.82 -16.55 47.36
N THR A 4 -69.64 -15.48 48.14
CA THR A 4 -69.74 -15.50 49.61
C THR A 4 -71.19 -15.71 50.07
N ASN A 5 -72.16 -15.09 49.39
CA ASN A 5 -73.58 -15.22 49.73
C ASN A 5 -74.08 -16.65 49.45
N LYS A 6 -73.65 -17.23 48.31
CA LYS A 6 -73.99 -18.61 47.92
C LYS A 6 -73.39 -19.65 48.89
N ARG A 7 -72.22 -19.37 49.46
CA ARG A 7 -71.57 -20.23 50.46
C ARG A 7 -72.27 -20.14 51.83
N ILE A 8 -72.69 -18.94 52.26
CA ILE A 8 -73.47 -18.74 53.49
C ILE A 8 -74.80 -19.49 53.41
N GLU A 9 -75.51 -19.41 52.29
CA GLU A 9 -76.78 -20.12 52.09
C GLU A 9 -76.62 -21.65 52.22
N LYS A 10 -75.52 -22.21 51.69
CA LYS A 10 -75.23 -23.65 51.77
C LYS A 10 -74.89 -24.12 53.18
N SER A 11 -74.18 -23.30 53.97
CA SER A 11 -73.91 -23.58 55.38
C SER A 11 -75.18 -23.49 56.23
N LEU A 12 -76.06 -22.51 55.94
CA LEU A 12 -77.34 -22.36 56.63
C LEU A 12 -78.31 -23.51 56.31
N SER A 13 -78.34 -24.01 55.08
CA SER A 13 -79.13 -25.21 54.74
C SER A 13 -78.60 -26.45 55.47
N PHE A 14 -77.28 -26.62 55.55
CA PHE A 14 -76.66 -27.75 56.26
C PHE A 14 -77.03 -27.76 57.75
N ILE A 15 -76.98 -26.60 58.42
CA ILE A 15 -77.36 -26.49 59.84
C ILE A 15 -78.85 -26.85 60.04
N LYS A 16 -79.73 -26.38 59.15
CA LYS A 16 -81.17 -26.66 59.24
C LYS A 16 -81.52 -28.13 59.15
N ASP A 17 -80.76 -28.88 58.35
CA ASP A 17 -81.05 -30.29 58.09
C ASP A 17 -80.32 -31.25 59.06
N ASN A 18 -79.37 -30.76 59.88
CA ASN A 18 -78.51 -31.59 60.73
C ASN A 18 -78.52 -31.21 62.22
N LEU A 19 -79.24 -30.17 62.63
CA LEU A 19 -79.36 -29.77 64.04
C LEU A 19 -80.38 -30.66 64.77
N THR A 20 -79.96 -31.25 65.88
CA THR A 20 -80.79 -32.10 66.75
C THR A 20 -80.74 -31.58 68.18
N HIS A 21 -81.68 -31.99 69.06
CA HIS A 21 -81.68 -31.55 70.46
C HIS A 21 -81.66 -30.01 70.64
N VAL A 22 -82.55 -29.34 69.91
CA VAL A 22 -82.61 -27.88 69.76
C VAL A 22 -82.77 -27.17 71.11
N ASP A 23 -83.58 -27.73 72.02
CA ASP A 23 -83.80 -27.19 73.36
C ASP A 23 -82.49 -27.10 74.17
N SER A 24 -81.64 -28.14 74.08
CA SER A 24 -80.33 -28.15 74.75
C SER A 24 -79.38 -27.11 74.16
N VAL A 25 -79.46 -26.88 72.84
CA VAL A 25 -78.70 -25.82 72.17
C VAL A 25 -79.19 -24.45 72.63
N ILE A 26 -80.51 -24.23 72.72
CA ILE A 26 -81.10 -22.96 73.17
C ILE A 26 -80.69 -22.65 74.62
N ASP A 27 -80.73 -23.64 75.51
CA ASP A 27 -80.35 -23.46 76.91
C ASP A 27 -78.86 -23.07 77.04
N LYS A 28 -77.98 -23.74 76.28
CA LYS A 28 -76.55 -23.36 76.19
C LYS A 28 -76.33 -22.00 75.55
N LEU A 29 -77.13 -21.61 74.57
CA LEU A 29 -77.05 -20.28 73.96
C LEU A 29 -77.46 -19.16 74.92
N ILE A 30 -78.34 -19.44 75.88
CA ILE A 30 -78.69 -18.50 76.95
C ILE A 30 -77.56 -18.44 77.99
N GLU A 31 -76.98 -19.59 78.34
CA GLU A 31 -75.82 -19.68 79.24
C GLU A 31 -74.63 -18.87 78.71
N PHE A 32 -74.34 -18.95 77.41
CA PHE A 32 -73.28 -18.18 76.75
C PHE A 32 -73.65 -16.75 76.39
N ASP A 33 -74.79 -16.24 76.87
CA ASP A 33 -75.31 -14.89 76.57
C ASP A 33 -75.43 -14.61 75.04
N VAL A 34 -75.64 -15.66 74.24
CA VAL A 34 -75.85 -15.54 72.79
C VAL A 34 -77.30 -15.12 72.50
N ILE A 35 -78.25 -15.68 73.27
CA ILE A 35 -79.68 -15.40 73.17
C ILE A 35 -80.19 -14.96 74.55
N PRO A 36 -80.93 -13.84 74.66
CA PRO A 36 -81.51 -13.43 75.93
C PRO A 36 -82.64 -14.38 76.32
N MET A 37 -82.81 -14.64 77.62
CA MET A 37 -83.79 -15.59 78.15
C MET A 37 -85.24 -15.34 77.68
N LYS A 38 -85.60 -14.09 77.38
CA LYS A 38 -86.91 -13.70 76.83
C LYS A 38 -87.19 -14.24 75.42
N GLU A 39 -86.14 -14.51 74.65
CA GLU A 39 -86.25 -15.08 73.29
C GLU A 39 -86.39 -16.61 73.34
N ARG A 40 -86.12 -17.26 74.48
CA ARG A 40 -86.27 -18.72 74.69
C ARG A 40 -87.68 -19.19 74.37
N ASP A 41 -88.66 -18.62 75.07
CA ASP A 41 -90.06 -19.05 74.96
C ASP A 41 -90.61 -18.76 73.56
N SER A 42 -90.14 -17.68 72.92
CA SER A 42 -90.51 -17.33 71.54
C SER A 42 -89.98 -18.33 70.50
N ILE A 43 -88.87 -19.02 70.81
CA ILE A 43 -88.28 -20.05 69.95
C ILE A 43 -88.93 -21.41 70.24
N VAL A 44 -89.01 -21.80 71.52
CA VAL A 44 -89.48 -23.12 71.97
C VAL A 44 -90.99 -23.29 71.74
N CYS A 45 -91.81 -22.23 71.82
CA CYS A 45 -93.26 -22.32 71.56
C CYS A 45 -93.62 -22.59 70.08
N LYS A 46 -92.63 -22.75 69.18
CA LYS A 46 -92.91 -23.12 67.79
C LYS A 46 -93.25 -24.61 67.68
N PRO A 47 -94.30 -24.98 66.92
CA PRO A 47 -94.88 -26.32 66.96
C PRO A 47 -94.04 -27.38 66.23
N LEU A 48 -93.13 -26.98 65.34
CA LEU A 48 -92.27 -27.88 64.59
C LEU A 48 -90.80 -27.61 64.95
N GLU A 49 -90.03 -28.66 65.21
CA GLU A 49 -88.59 -28.56 65.46
C GLU A 49 -87.86 -27.79 64.35
N ARG A 50 -88.29 -27.96 63.09
CA ARG A 50 -87.72 -27.24 61.94
C ARG A 50 -87.89 -25.72 62.05
N ASP A 51 -89.01 -25.26 62.61
CA ASP A 51 -89.28 -23.83 62.82
C ASP A 51 -88.52 -23.28 64.05
N GLN A 52 -88.28 -24.13 65.05
CA GLN A 52 -87.40 -23.83 66.18
C GLN A 52 -85.95 -23.66 65.70
N ILE A 53 -85.43 -24.63 64.92
CA ILE A 53 -84.09 -24.60 64.30
C ILE A 53 -83.92 -23.33 63.45
N GLN A 54 -84.90 -23.03 62.59
CA GLN A 54 -84.89 -21.82 61.76
C GLN A 54 -84.77 -20.55 62.62
N SER A 55 -85.47 -20.49 63.75
CA SER A 55 -85.46 -19.34 64.65
C SER A 55 -84.14 -19.19 65.39
N VAL A 56 -83.56 -20.30 65.85
CA VAL A 56 -82.23 -20.32 66.46
C VAL A 56 -81.20 -19.81 65.46
N VAL A 57 -81.23 -20.34 64.22
CA VAL A 57 -80.35 -19.91 63.14
C VAL A 57 -80.51 -18.42 62.83
N ASP A 58 -81.74 -17.91 62.74
CA ASP A 58 -82.01 -16.49 62.44
C ASP A 58 -81.59 -15.56 63.58
N VAL A 59 -81.78 -15.96 64.83
CA VAL A 59 -81.33 -15.18 66.01
C VAL A 59 -79.80 -15.13 66.07
N VAL A 60 -79.14 -16.28 65.94
CA VAL A 60 -77.67 -16.37 65.95
C VAL A 60 -77.04 -15.59 64.79
N THR A 61 -77.63 -15.69 63.59
CA THR A 61 -77.16 -14.97 62.40
C THR A 61 -77.33 -13.45 62.56
N ARG A 62 -78.43 -12.99 63.18
CA ARG A 62 -78.66 -11.55 63.48
C ARG A 62 -77.70 -11.00 64.53
N LYS A 63 -77.39 -11.76 65.58
CA LYS A 63 -76.56 -11.30 66.71
C LYS A 63 -75.06 -11.37 66.44
N LYS A 64 -74.61 -12.04 65.35
CA LYS A 64 -73.21 -12.22 64.97
C LYS A 64 -72.30 -12.83 66.06
N LYS A 65 -72.88 -13.46 67.09
CA LYS A 65 -72.16 -14.10 68.21
C LYS A 65 -71.84 -15.57 67.88
N ARG A 66 -71.09 -15.80 66.80
CA ARG A 66 -70.79 -17.14 66.26
C ARG A 66 -70.00 -18.04 67.21
N ARG A 67 -69.07 -17.47 67.99
CA ARG A 67 -68.23 -18.24 68.93
C ARG A 67 -69.06 -18.93 70.00
N GLY A 68 -69.99 -18.20 70.64
CA GLY A 68 -70.90 -18.80 71.62
C GLY A 68 -71.87 -19.80 70.99
N PHE A 69 -72.20 -19.64 69.70
CA PHE A 69 -72.99 -20.64 68.98
C PHE A 69 -72.23 -21.94 68.73
N LEU A 70 -70.97 -21.87 68.29
CA LEU A 70 -70.12 -23.06 68.13
C LEU A 70 -69.89 -23.76 69.47
N SER A 71 -69.62 -23.02 70.55
CA SER A 71 -69.49 -23.60 71.89
C SER A 71 -70.78 -24.28 72.37
N ALA A 72 -71.96 -23.72 72.07
CA ALA A 72 -73.24 -24.38 72.36
C ALA A 72 -73.46 -25.66 71.54
N LEU A 73 -72.99 -25.70 70.30
CA LEU A 73 -73.08 -26.91 69.46
C LEU A 73 -72.11 -28.01 69.93
N GLU A 74 -70.91 -27.63 70.38
CA GLU A 74 -69.89 -28.54 70.93
C GLU A 74 -70.28 -29.13 72.29
N GLU A 75 -70.91 -28.34 73.16
CA GLU A 75 -71.39 -28.81 74.48
C GLU A 75 -72.74 -29.55 74.41
N THR A 76 -73.30 -29.67 73.21
CA THR A 76 -74.52 -30.45 72.96
C THR A 76 -74.22 -31.60 72.02
N LYS A 77 -75.21 -32.45 71.74
CA LYS A 77 -75.06 -33.58 70.79
C LYS A 77 -75.01 -33.12 69.32
N ASN A 78 -74.44 -31.95 69.03
CA ASN A 78 -74.35 -31.34 67.70
C ASN A 78 -72.91 -31.02 67.30
N GLU A 79 -71.93 -31.71 67.88
CA GLU A 79 -70.50 -31.56 67.57
C GLU A 79 -70.21 -31.71 66.07
N HIS A 80 -70.89 -32.63 65.36
CA HIS A 80 -70.75 -32.82 63.91
C HIS A 80 -71.14 -31.57 63.09
N VAL A 81 -72.11 -30.80 63.59
CA VAL A 81 -72.51 -29.52 62.98
C VAL A 81 -71.43 -28.47 63.25
N ALA A 82 -70.89 -28.41 64.47
CA ALA A 82 -69.80 -27.50 64.82
C ALA A 82 -68.55 -27.77 63.98
N ASP A 83 -68.13 -29.04 63.84
CA ASP A 83 -66.96 -29.45 63.08
C ASP A 83 -67.09 -29.13 61.59
N THR A 84 -68.27 -29.38 61.01
CA THR A 84 -68.52 -29.06 59.59
C THR A 84 -68.51 -27.55 59.36
N ILE A 85 -69.03 -26.76 60.30
CA ILE A 85 -68.99 -25.30 60.22
C ILE A 85 -67.54 -24.79 60.30
N LYS A 86 -66.74 -25.32 61.23
CA LYS A 86 -65.31 -24.98 61.38
C LYS A 86 -64.51 -25.36 60.14
N SER A 87 -64.65 -26.60 59.67
CA SER A 87 -63.99 -27.09 58.45
C SER A 87 -64.33 -26.24 57.23
N ASN A 88 -65.58 -25.80 57.10
CA ASN A 88 -65.99 -24.89 56.03
C ASN A 88 -65.37 -23.49 56.16
N GLU A 89 -65.16 -22.98 57.38
CA GLU A 89 -64.44 -21.72 57.59
C GLU A 89 -62.97 -21.84 57.20
N ASP A 90 -62.29 -22.89 57.67
CA ASP A 90 -60.88 -23.14 57.36
C ASP A 90 -60.68 -23.30 55.84
N ASN A 91 -61.62 -23.98 55.16
CA ASN A 91 -61.63 -24.10 53.70
C ASN A 91 -61.87 -22.76 52.99
N VAL A 92 -62.69 -21.87 53.55
CA VAL A 92 -62.92 -20.54 52.97
C VAL A 92 -61.67 -19.66 53.12
N GLU A 93 -61.04 -19.66 54.29
CA GLU A 93 -59.81 -18.90 54.53
C GLU A 93 -58.65 -19.41 53.65
N ALA A 94 -58.52 -20.73 53.51
CA ALA A 94 -57.57 -21.34 52.58
C ALA A 94 -57.85 -20.96 51.11
N ASN A 95 -59.11 -20.91 50.71
CA ASN A 95 -59.49 -20.55 49.34
C ASN A 95 -59.26 -19.05 49.05
N ASP A 96 -59.56 -18.16 50.00
CA ASP A 96 -59.27 -16.73 49.89
C ASP A 96 -57.76 -16.46 49.78
N LYS A 97 -56.95 -17.23 50.52
CA LYS A 97 -55.49 -17.19 50.41
C LYS A 97 -55.02 -17.69 49.03
N ALA A 98 -55.56 -18.81 48.55
CA ALA A 98 -55.25 -19.35 47.24
C ALA A 98 -55.65 -18.39 46.10
N GLU A 99 -56.78 -17.69 46.21
CA GLU A 99 -57.21 -16.68 45.22
C GLU A 99 -56.24 -15.50 45.15
N LYS A 100 -55.76 -15.01 46.31
CA LYS A 100 -54.73 -13.96 46.35
C LYS A 100 -53.42 -14.41 45.74
N GLU A 101 -52.95 -15.61 46.06
CA GLU A 101 -51.74 -16.20 45.46
C GLU A 101 -51.89 -16.36 43.94
N LEU A 102 -53.05 -16.85 43.48
CA LEU A 102 -53.35 -16.97 42.06
C LEU A 102 -53.32 -15.61 41.34
N GLN A 103 -53.82 -14.56 41.99
CA GLN A 103 -53.79 -13.22 41.42
C GLN A 103 -52.36 -12.66 41.32
N ASN A 104 -51.53 -12.86 42.35
CA ASN A 104 -50.11 -12.49 42.30
C ASN A 104 -49.37 -13.24 41.18
N ILE A 105 -49.60 -14.55 41.05
CA ILE A 105 -49.00 -15.38 39.99
C ILE A 105 -49.44 -14.89 38.61
N LYS A 106 -50.70 -14.45 38.45
CA LYS A 106 -51.18 -13.88 37.17
C LYS A 106 -50.48 -12.58 36.82
N GLU A 107 -50.29 -11.71 37.79
CA GLU A 107 -49.58 -10.44 37.59
C GLU A 107 -48.11 -10.65 37.26
N GLU A 108 -47.44 -11.57 37.95
CA GLU A 108 -46.05 -11.95 37.67
C GLU A 108 -45.92 -12.56 36.26
N ASN A 109 -46.82 -13.48 35.88
CA ASN A 109 -46.83 -14.05 34.53
C ASN A 109 -47.03 -12.98 33.44
N LYS A 110 -47.91 -12.00 33.69
CA LYS A 110 -48.11 -10.88 32.78
C LYS A 110 -46.82 -10.07 32.64
N TYR A 111 -46.15 -9.75 33.75
CA TYR A 111 -44.87 -9.06 33.73
C TYR A 111 -43.81 -9.85 32.94
N LEU A 112 -43.62 -11.14 33.27
CA LEU A 112 -42.66 -12.01 32.63
C LEU A 112 -42.89 -12.10 31.12
N LYS A 113 -44.14 -12.21 30.67
CA LYS A 113 -44.48 -12.24 29.25
C LYS A 113 -44.06 -10.95 28.53
N THR A 114 -44.34 -9.80 29.12
CA THR A 114 -43.91 -8.50 28.54
C THR A 114 -42.39 -8.35 28.53
N HIS A 115 -41.70 -8.86 29.55
CA HIS A 115 -40.24 -8.83 29.61
C HIS A 115 -39.61 -9.75 28.55
N GLN A 116 -40.17 -10.95 28.36
CA GLN A 116 -39.76 -11.87 27.30
C GLN A 116 -39.91 -11.26 25.90
N GLU A 117 -41.02 -10.56 25.63
CA GLU A 117 -41.22 -9.86 24.35
C GLU A 117 -40.18 -8.75 24.13
N LYS A 118 -39.84 -7.98 25.17
CA LYS A 118 -38.77 -6.96 25.09
C LYS A 118 -37.41 -7.58 24.78
N LEU A 119 -37.06 -8.68 25.46
CA LEU A 119 -35.80 -9.39 25.22
C LEU A 119 -35.73 -9.98 23.80
N ARG A 120 -36.85 -10.53 23.29
CA ARG A 120 -36.93 -11.02 21.90
C ARG A 120 -36.65 -9.92 20.89
N LYS A 121 -37.28 -8.75 21.05
CA LYS A 121 -37.05 -7.59 20.16
C LYS A 121 -35.58 -7.14 20.18
N GLN A 122 -34.98 -7.02 21.37
CA GLN A 122 -33.56 -6.67 21.51
C GLN A 122 -32.64 -7.71 20.85
N LEU A 123 -32.98 -9.00 20.94
CA LEU A 123 -32.23 -10.06 20.29
C LEU A 123 -32.32 -9.97 18.77
N GLU A 124 -33.52 -9.75 18.22
CA GLU A 124 -33.75 -9.56 16.78
C GLU A 124 -32.98 -8.35 16.21
N GLU A 125 -32.98 -7.22 16.93
CA GLU A 125 -32.19 -6.04 16.58
C GLU A 125 -30.69 -6.34 16.57
N LYS A 126 -30.18 -6.99 17.62
CA LYS A 126 -28.76 -7.37 17.72
C LYS A 126 -28.35 -8.33 16.61
N VAL A 127 -29.18 -9.31 16.29
CA VAL A 127 -28.93 -10.26 15.18
C VAL A 127 -28.92 -9.53 13.84
N SER A 128 -29.85 -8.60 13.62
CA SER A 128 -29.90 -7.80 12.39
C SER A 128 -28.64 -6.94 12.23
N ARG A 129 -28.23 -6.25 13.29
CA ARG A 129 -26.99 -5.47 13.31
C ARG A 129 -25.74 -6.33 13.08
N MET A 130 -25.70 -7.53 13.63
CA MET A 130 -24.60 -8.47 13.43
C MET A 130 -24.50 -8.92 11.96
N ARG A 131 -25.63 -9.17 11.29
CA ARG A 131 -25.65 -9.52 9.85
C ARG A 131 -25.12 -8.37 8.99
N GLU A 132 -25.52 -7.13 9.28
CA GLU A 132 -25.02 -5.95 8.56
C GLU A 132 -23.52 -5.74 8.75
N LEU A 133 -23.02 -5.88 9.99
CA LEU A 133 -21.60 -5.79 10.28
C LEU A 133 -20.81 -6.89 9.58
N ASN A 134 -21.32 -8.12 9.56
CA ASN A 134 -20.67 -9.22 8.85
C ASN A 134 -20.60 -8.96 7.34
N LYS A 135 -21.67 -8.43 6.74
CA LYS A 135 -21.66 -8.03 5.33
C LYS A 135 -20.59 -6.97 5.05
N LYS A 136 -20.52 -5.92 5.87
CA LYS A 136 -19.49 -4.88 5.75
C LYS A 136 -18.08 -5.41 5.95
N ALA A 137 -17.88 -6.36 6.87
CA ALA A 137 -16.60 -7.01 7.10
C ALA A 137 -16.13 -7.76 5.85
N ILE A 138 -17.01 -8.56 5.23
CA ILE A 138 -16.71 -9.29 3.98
C ILE A 138 -16.38 -8.32 2.84
N GLU A 139 -17.17 -7.26 2.66
CA GLU A 139 -16.92 -6.23 1.65
C GLU A 139 -15.55 -5.56 1.86
N SER A 140 -15.22 -5.21 3.09
CA SER A 140 -13.92 -4.62 3.43
C SER A 140 -12.75 -5.58 3.20
N GLN A 141 -12.92 -6.86 3.53
CA GLN A 141 -11.91 -7.89 3.30
C GLN A 141 -11.63 -8.08 1.80
N ASN A 142 -12.67 -8.09 0.98
CA ASN A 142 -12.52 -8.19 -0.48
C ASN A 142 -11.81 -6.97 -1.07
N LYS A 143 -12.11 -5.77 -0.57
CA LYS A 143 -11.42 -4.54 -0.98
C LYS A 143 -9.95 -4.55 -0.59
N CYS A 144 -9.61 -5.06 0.60
CA CYS A 144 -8.21 -5.22 1.02
C CYS A 144 -7.45 -6.14 0.06
N LYS A 145 -8.00 -7.33 -0.26
CA LYS A 145 -7.37 -8.26 -1.22
C LYS A 145 -7.13 -7.63 -2.59
N GLN A 146 -8.12 -6.90 -3.13
CA GLN A 146 -7.96 -6.19 -4.40
C GLN A 146 -6.84 -5.14 -4.37
N LEU A 147 -6.68 -4.43 -3.25
CA LEU A 147 -5.62 -3.45 -3.06
C LEU A 147 -4.24 -4.12 -2.90
N GLU A 148 -4.17 -5.26 -2.21
CA GLU A 148 -2.97 -6.08 -2.10
C GLU A 148 -2.50 -6.56 -3.47
N ASP A 149 -3.39 -7.17 -4.26
CA ASP A 149 -3.09 -7.64 -5.62
C ASP A 149 -2.60 -6.49 -6.52
N LYS A 150 -3.27 -5.34 -6.46
CA LYS A 150 -2.87 -4.14 -7.22
C LYS A 150 -1.49 -3.64 -6.80
N THR A 151 -1.19 -3.67 -5.51
CA THR A 151 0.10 -3.24 -4.98
C THR A 151 1.22 -4.18 -5.45
N GLU A 152 0.97 -5.49 -5.46
CA GLU A 152 1.93 -6.49 -5.96
C GLU A 152 2.23 -6.26 -7.45
N VAL A 153 1.21 -6.03 -8.27
CA VAL A 153 1.38 -5.72 -9.70
C VAL A 153 2.17 -4.42 -9.89
N MET A 154 1.84 -3.37 -9.14
CA MET A 154 2.55 -2.08 -9.22
C MET A 154 4.02 -2.24 -8.82
N GLN A 155 4.32 -3.05 -7.80
CA GLN A 155 5.70 -3.30 -7.38
C GLN A 155 6.50 -4.04 -8.46
N LYS A 156 5.90 -5.04 -9.12
CA LYS A 156 6.53 -5.76 -10.24
C LYS A 156 6.86 -4.82 -11.39
N VAL A 157 5.90 -3.98 -11.80
CA VAL A 157 6.11 -2.99 -12.87
C VAL A 157 7.18 -1.97 -12.49
N LEU A 158 7.23 -1.53 -11.22
CA LEU A 158 8.27 -0.61 -10.76
C LEU A 158 9.66 -1.24 -10.88
N ASN A 159 9.83 -2.47 -10.39
CA ASN A 159 11.11 -3.18 -10.48
C ASN A 159 11.55 -3.35 -11.95
N GLU A 160 10.65 -3.75 -12.85
CA GLU A 160 10.95 -3.84 -14.29
C GLU A 160 11.39 -2.49 -14.87
N LYS A 161 10.76 -1.38 -14.47
CA LYS A 161 11.15 -0.04 -14.92
C LYS A 161 12.51 0.38 -14.37
N GLU A 162 12.82 0.06 -13.12
CA GLU A 162 14.12 0.34 -12.52
C GLU A 162 15.24 -0.43 -13.24
N GLU A 163 15.03 -1.72 -13.55
CA GLU A 163 15.97 -2.52 -14.33
C GLU A 163 16.20 -1.94 -15.73
N ASN A 164 15.13 -1.52 -16.41
CA ASN A 164 15.24 -0.87 -17.73
C ASN A 164 16.03 0.45 -17.65
N VAL A 165 15.83 1.26 -16.60
CA VAL A 165 16.57 2.51 -16.40
C VAL A 165 18.06 2.23 -16.17
N LEU A 166 18.40 1.20 -15.40
CA LEU A 166 19.79 0.79 -15.20
C LEU A 166 20.44 0.34 -16.52
N ALA A 167 19.74 -0.48 -17.31
CA ALA A 167 20.24 -0.92 -18.61
C ALA A 167 20.49 0.26 -19.57
N LEU A 168 19.54 1.21 -19.64
CA LEU A 168 19.70 2.42 -20.46
C LEU A 168 20.84 3.32 -19.97
N LYS A 169 21.05 3.42 -18.66
CA LYS A 169 22.16 4.20 -18.10
C LYS A 169 23.51 3.60 -18.49
N ASP A 170 23.64 2.27 -18.45
CA ASP A 170 24.85 1.58 -18.88
C ASP A 170 25.10 1.74 -20.38
N GLU A 171 24.06 1.67 -21.21
CA GLU A 171 24.16 1.90 -22.65
C GLU A 171 24.58 3.34 -22.97
N CYS A 172 23.99 4.34 -22.31
CA CYS A 172 24.43 5.73 -22.41
C CYS A 172 25.90 5.90 -22.02
N GLY A 173 26.38 5.21 -20.99
CA GLY A 173 27.79 5.20 -20.60
C GLY A 173 28.70 4.65 -21.69
N LYS A 174 28.31 3.55 -22.33
CA LYS A 174 29.05 2.97 -23.47
C LYS A 174 29.06 3.91 -24.68
N LEU A 175 27.92 4.50 -25.03
CA LEU A 175 27.83 5.45 -26.14
C LEU A 175 28.70 6.69 -25.90
N LYS A 176 28.74 7.20 -24.67
CA LYS A 176 29.60 8.33 -24.31
C LYS A 176 31.08 8.01 -24.53
N THR A 177 31.55 6.85 -24.09
CA THR A 177 32.96 6.46 -24.32
C THR A 177 33.28 6.24 -25.79
N GLN A 178 32.33 5.74 -26.59
CA GLN A 178 32.49 5.65 -28.05
C GLN A 178 32.59 7.03 -28.72
N ILE A 179 31.79 8.00 -28.29
CA ILE A 179 31.87 9.39 -28.77
C ILE A 179 33.26 9.96 -28.47
N ASP A 180 33.73 9.84 -27.22
CA ASP A 180 35.05 10.33 -26.80
C ASP A 180 36.18 9.74 -27.67
N GLN A 181 36.11 8.43 -27.99
CA GLN A 181 37.06 7.76 -28.87
C GLN A 181 37.02 8.27 -30.32
N VAL A 182 35.83 8.57 -30.84
CA VAL A 182 35.67 9.12 -32.19
C VAL A 182 36.22 10.54 -32.26
N GLU A 183 35.93 11.38 -31.26
CA GLU A 183 36.46 12.75 -31.16
C GLU A 183 37.99 12.76 -31.10
N GLN A 184 38.59 11.85 -30.33
CA GLN A 184 40.05 11.71 -30.29
C GLN A 184 40.62 11.35 -31.66
N LYS A 185 40.05 10.34 -32.34
CA LYS A 185 40.50 9.93 -33.68
C LYS A 185 40.33 11.05 -34.72
N LEU A 186 39.32 11.90 -34.56
CA LEU A 186 39.10 13.04 -35.44
C LEU A 186 40.19 14.09 -35.24
N LYS A 187 40.52 14.45 -33.99
CA LYS A 187 41.65 15.34 -33.67
C LYS A 187 42.98 14.83 -34.24
N GLU A 188 43.28 13.55 -34.04
CA GLU A 188 44.50 12.94 -34.59
C GLU A 188 44.56 12.99 -36.13
N LYS A 189 43.41 12.93 -36.81
CA LYS A 189 43.34 13.07 -38.27
C LYS A 189 43.53 14.52 -38.70
N ASP A 190 42.93 15.47 -38.00
CA ASP A 190 43.09 16.91 -38.28
C ASP A 190 44.57 17.33 -38.13
N GLU A 191 45.23 16.91 -37.05
CA GLU A 191 46.67 17.16 -36.84
C GLU A 191 47.53 16.57 -37.98
N LYS A 192 47.17 15.38 -38.48
CA LYS A 192 47.85 14.77 -39.64
C LYS A 192 47.61 15.58 -40.92
N ILE A 193 46.39 16.08 -41.13
CA ILE A 193 46.07 16.91 -42.29
C ILE A 193 46.88 18.21 -42.25
N ASP A 194 46.99 18.86 -41.09
CA ASP A 194 47.79 20.07 -40.91
C ASP A 194 49.27 19.81 -41.20
N ALA A 195 49.83 18.72 -40.66
CA ALA A 195 51.21 18.32 -40.91
C ALA A 195 51.47 18.05 -42.40
N LEU A 196 50.57 17.32 -43.07
CA LEU A 196 50.66 17.05 -44.50
C LEU A 196 50.55 18.33 -45.34
N SER A 197 49.63 19.23 -44.98
CA SER A 197 49.43 20.51 -45.66
C SER A 197 50.68 21.39 -45.58
N LYS A 198 51.32 21.45 -44.42
CA LYS A 198 52.59 22.15 -44.23
C LYS A 198 53.71 21.56 -45.08
N ASN A 199 53.87 20.23 -45.05
CA ASN A 199 54.89 19.54 -45.87
C ASN A 199 54.69 19.81 -47.37
N LEU A 200 53.43 19.80 -47.82
CA LEU A 200 53.07 20.07 -49.22
C LEU A 200 53.43 21.52 -49.61
N GLN A 201 53.14 22.49 -48.73
CA GLN A 201 53.54 23.88 -48.94
C GLN A 201 55.07 24.04 -49.04
N ASP A 202 55.83 23.34 -48.19
CA ASP A 202 57.29 23.38 -48.22
C ASP A 202 57.85 22.71 -49.50
N PHE A 203 57.27 21.60 -49.95
CA PHE A 203 57.61 21.01 -51.25
C PHE A 203 57.33 21.96 -52.43
N PHE A 204 56.23 22.71 -52.40
CA PHE A 204 55.95 23.69 -53.45
C PHE A 204 56.95 24.85 -53.47
N LYS A 205 57.40 25.33 -52.29
CA LYS A 205 58.48 26.33 -52.21
C LYS A 205 59.77 25.79 -52.81
N GLU A 206 60.16 24.57 -52.46
CA GLU A 206 61.36 23.93 -52.97
C GLU A 206 61.29 23.74 -54.50
N LEU A 207 60.17 23.25 -55.03
CA LEU A 207 59.95 23.13 -56.48
C LEU A 207 60.07 24.49 -57.20
N LYS A 208 59.54 25.56 -56.60
CA LYS A 208 59.65 26.91 -57.17
C LYS A 208 61.12 27.37 -57.21
N ASN A 209 61.86 27.19 -56.11
CA ASN A 209 63.29 27.53 -56.04
C ASN A 209 64.09 26.73 -57.10
N GLN A 210 63.83 25.42 -57.22
CA GLN A 210 64.48 24.58 -58.23
C GLN A 210 64.15 25.01 -59.66
N SER A 211 62.89 25.42 -59.92
CA SER A 211 62.49 25.95 -61.22
C SER A 211 63.22 27.25 -61.56
N GLU A 212 63.33 28.18 -60.60
CA GLU A 212 64.07 29.44 -60.77
C GLU A 212 65.58 29.19 -60.99
N ASN A 213 66.19 28.32 -60.20
CA ASN A 213 67.59 27.90 -60.39
C ASN A 213 67.82 27.30 -61.78
N THR A 214 66.91 26.45 -62.25
CA THR A 214 67.00 25.83 -63.58
C THR A 214 66.95 26.89 -64.69
N LYS A 215 66.06 27.88 -64.57
CA LYS A 215 65.99 29.01 -65.52
C LYS A 215 67.28 29.82 -65.54
N GLN A 216 67.86 30.10 -64.35
CA GLN A 216 69.13 30.82 -64.25
C GLN A 216 70.27 30.06 -64.92
N ILE A 217 70.42 28.76 -64.61
CA ILE A 217 71.44 27.89 -65.23
C ILE A 217 71.29 27.85 -66.75
N LEU A 218 70.07 27.81 -67.28
CA LEU A 218 69.84 27.85 -68.72
C LEU A 218 70.29 29.18 -69.35
N SER A 219 69.99 30.30 -68.69
CA SER A 219 70.46 31.63 -69.13
C SER A 219 71.99 31.73 -69.13
N ASP A 220 72.64 31.29 -68.04
CA ASP A 220 74.10 31.31 -67.91
C ASP A 220 74.76 30.42 -68.97
N ASN A 221 74.19 29.25 -69.24
CA ASN A 221 74.67 28.37 -70.32
C ASN A 221 74.53 29.02 -71.70
N GLU A 222 73.45 29.76 -71.95
CA GLU A 222 73.25 30.47 -73.21
C GLU A 222 74.29 31.59 -73.40
N GLN A 223 74.58 32.35 -72.34
CA GLN A 223 75.66 33.35 -72.33
C GLN A 223 77.03 32.72 -72.59
N LEU A 224 77.35 31.63 -71.89
CA LEU A 224 78.61 30.90 -72.09
C LEU A 224 78.76 30.37 -73.52
N LYS A 225 77.68 29.90 -74.16
CA LYS A 225 77.73 29.50 -75.59
C LYS A 225 78.09 30.68 -76.50
N ILE A 226 77.56 31.87 -76.24
CA ILE A 226 77.86 33.09 -77.00
C ILE A 226 79.33 33.44 -76.82
N GLU A 227 79.81 33.53 -75.58
CA GLU A 227 81.22 33.83 -75.27
C GLU A 227 82.18 32.82 -75.91
N VAL A 228 81.86 31.52 -75.86
CA VAL A 228 82.64 30.47 -76.52
C VAL A 228 82.65 30.64 -78.05
N ALA A 229 81.53 31.05 -78.66
CA ALA A 229 81.47 31.32 -80.10
C ALA A 229 82.31 32.56 -80.48
N GLU A 230 82.27 33.62 -79.67
CA GLU A 230 83.11 34.82 -79.85
C GLU A 230 84.60 34.51 -79.69
N MET A 231 84.97 33.77 -78.64
CA MET A 231 86.36 33.30 -78.45
C MET A 231 86.83 32.45 -79.63
N LYS A 232 85.98 31.55 -80.16
CA LYS A 232 86.30 30.75 -81.35
C LYS A 232 86.56 31.64 -82.57
N LYS A 233 85.71 32.64 -82.83
CA LYS A 233 85.92 33.63 -83.90
C LYS A 233 87.25 34.39 -83.73
N GLY A 234 87.53 34.89 -82.53
CA GLY A 234 88.78 35.59 -82.23
C GLY A 234 90.02 34.72 -82.44
N ILE A 235 89.96 33.43 -82.07
CA ILE A 235 91.02 32.46 -82.35
C ILE A 235 91.21 32.25 -83.87
N GLU A 236 90.14 32.15 -84.65
CA GLU A 236 90.22 32.03 -86.11
C GLU A 236 90.85 33.25 -86.77
N GLU A 237 90.51 34.46 -86.32
CA GLU A 237 91.12 35.71 -86.79
C GLU A 237 92.61 35.78 -86.46
N LEU A 238 93.01 35.44 -85.23
CA LEU A 238 94.42 35.36 -84.84
C LEU A 238 95.18 34.32 -85.66
N LYS A 239 94.58 33.15 -85.93
CA LYS A 239 95.17 32.13 -86.81
C LYS A 239 95.40 32.67 -88.23
N LYS A 240 94.46 33.44 -88.79
CA LYS A 240 94.61 34.09 -90.10
C LYS A 240 95.75 35.12 -90.10
N MET A 241 95.86 35.97 -89.07
CA MET A 241 96.97 36.93 -88.96
C MET A 241 98.34 36.27 -88.85
N CYS A 242 98.43 35.15 -88.11
CA CYS A 242 99.67 34.40 -88.00
C CYS A 242 100.06 33.75 -89.34
N THR A 243 99.10 33.21 -90.09
CA THR A 243 99.38 32.60 -91.41
C THR A 243 99.75 33.63 -92.47
N SER A 244 99.12 34.81 -92.50
CA SER A 244 99.50 35.89 -93.43
C SER A 244 100.90 36.44 -93.16
N LYS A 245 101.30 36.57 -91.88
CA LYS A 245 102.68 36.95 -91.50
C LYS A 245 103.74 35.91 -91.89
N TYR A 246 103.34 34.64 -92.07
CA TYR A 246 104.25 33.57 -92.49
C TYR A 246 104.36 33.39 -94.02
N ASP A 247 103.42 33.94 -94.80
CA ASP A 247 103.49 33.92 -96.27
C ASP A 247 104.28 35.09 -96.87
N GLU A 248 104.57 36.15 -96.10
CA GLU A 248 105.34 37.33 -96.58
C GLU A 248 106.88 37.16 -96.71
N PRO A 249 107.61 36.22 -96.08
CA PRO A 249 109.04 36.05 -96.35
C PRO A 249 109.39 34.92 -97.36
N LYS A 250 108.48 34.54 -98.27
CA LYS A 250 108.82 33.63 -99.39
C LYS A 250 109.20 34.34 -100.70
N LYS A 251 109.10 35.68 -100.78
CA LYS A 251 109.51 36.46 -101.96
C LYS A 251 110.82 37.27 -101.82
N MET A 252 111.56 37.12 -100.72
CA MET A 252 112.90 37.70 -100.57
C MET A 252 113.87 36.69 -99.94
N LYS A 253 114.30 35.71 -100.74
CA LYS A 253 115.50 34.89 -100.49
C LYS A 253 116.29 34.72 -101.79
N SER A 254 116.81 35.82 -102.30
CA SER A 254 118.06 35.83 -103.06
C SER A 254 118.91 36.96 -102.51
N ASP A 255 120.16 36.63 -102.21
CA ASP A 255 121.25 37.54 -101.90
C ASP A 255 121.26 38.13 -100.49
N THR A 256 121.86 37.39 -99.56
CA THR A 256 123.20 37.70 -98.98
C THR A 256 123.47 36.76 -97.78
N LYS A 257 124.58 36.02 -97.82
CA LYS A 257 125.22 35.30 -96.70
C LYS A 257 126.74 35.59 -96.79
N PRO A 258 127.56 35.34 -95.76
CA PRO A 258 127.37 35.40 -94.30
C PRO A 258 128.60 36.06 -93.58
N ASN A 259 128.57 36.26 -92.25
CA ASN A 259 129.81 36.18 -91.47
C ASN A 259 129.59 35.77 -89.98
N ILE A 260 130.54 35.00 -89.47
CA ILE A 260 130.51 34.17 -88.25
C ILE A 260 131.15 34.92 -87.07
N SER A 261 130.69 34.64 -85.84
CA SER A 261 131.59 34.69 -84.66
C SER A 261 131.15 33.70 -83.59
N LYS A 262 132.15 33.01 -83.03
CA LYS A 262 132.08 31.91 -82.05
C LYS A 262 131.99 32.49 -80.63
N ASN A 263 131.28 31.80 -79.74
CA ASN A 263 131.70 31.62 -78.34
C ASN A 263 130.91 30.48 -77.65
N ARG A 264 131.63 29.64 -76.89
CA ARG A 264 131.19 28.65 -75.87
C ARG A 264 131.82 29.12 -74.54
N PRO A 265 131.39 28.78 -73.29
CA PRO A 265 130.89 27.47 -72.78
C PRO A 265 129.88 27.62 -71.58
N PRO A 266 129.76 26.74 -70.52
CA PRO A 266 129.48 25.29 -70.39
C PRO A 266 128.28 24.89 -69.44
N LEU A 267 128.06 23.56 -69.29
CA LEU A 267 127.12 22.77 -68.44
C LEU A 267 127.26 22.90 -66.90
N TRP A 268 126.18 22.67 -66.11
CA TRP A 268 126.02 21.85 -64.85
C TRP A 268 124.49 21.60 -64.59
N ARG A 269 123.89 20.38 -64.60
CA ARG A 269 123.60 19.37 -63.52
C ARG A 269 123.00 19.95 -62.21
N SER A 270 122.02 19.40 -61.46
CA SER A 270 121.29 18.10 -61.41
C SER A 270 120.26 18.08 -60.23
N GLY A 271 119.19 17.25 -60.31
CA GLY A 271 118.51 16.54 -59.18
C GLY A 271 117.53 17.34 -58.28
N THR A 272 116.47 16.82 -57.63
CA THR A 272 115.87 15.47 -57.43
C THR A 272 114.46 15.58 -56.76
N SER A 273 113.58 14.60 -57.05
CA SER A 273 112.57 13.90 -56.18
C SER A 273 111.55 14.62 -55.26
N SER A 274 110.25 14.29 -55.42
CA SER A 274 109.43 13.44 -54.51
C SER A 274 107.91 13.73 -54.51
N THR A 275 107.10 12.68 -54.72
CA THR A 275 105.64 12.47 -54.53
C THR A 275 105.25 12.17 -53.05
N PRO A 276 104.01 11.78 -52.64
CA PRO A 276 102.61 12.26 -52.82
C PRO A 276 101.72 12.20 -51.50
N ARG A 277 100.37 12.29 -51.62
CA ARG A 277 99.23 11.94 -50.67
C ARG A 277 98.76 13.02 -49.66
N HIS A 278 97.51 13.18 -49.23
CA HIS A 278 96.28 12.33 -49.20
C HIS A 278 94.99 13.16 -48.92
N LEU A 279 93.86 12.75 -49.53
CA LEU A 279 92.48 12.49 -49.03
C LEU A 279 91.84 13.12 -47.74
N LYS A 280 90.50 13.31 -47.85
CA LYS A 280 89.37 13.42 -46.87
C LYS A 280 89.00 14.85 -46.43
N LYS A 281 87.71 15.24 -46.30
CA LYS A 281 86.45 14.49 -46.14
C LYS A 281 85.29 15.34 -46.69
#